data_AF-A0A9W8WUU7-F1
#
_entry.id   AF-A0A9W8WUU7-F1
#
_cell.length_a   1.000
_cell.length_b   1.000
_cell.length_c   1.000
_cell.angle_alpha   90.00
_cell.angle_beta   90.00
_cell.angle_gamma   90.00
#
_symmetry.space_group_name_H-M   'P 1'
#
loop_
_entity.id
_entity.type
_entity.pdbx_description
1 polymer ?
#
loop_
_entity_poly.entity_id
_entity_poly.type
_entity_poly.pdbx_seq_one_letter_code
_entity_poly.pdbx_strand_id
1 'polypeptide(L)'
;MKAAGALNPDDLDRPLNSLAEVVRQFVWGSPKMRCILYHIQLISLENRRSTTHRKLFFLLHTPRSAEMCLKLAEYLAIRTILLDPSMTSDERLKHIHAFDTCNDPAILMATFSLNIADHDAQHRCADVVIVEPAFNYATEHKEYARCYRIVQTKAVDIIRLFVEDTYQEVQEFHMTQKPKTLFAAFMEIKKEVREEARRVGTLRTSDEIVRDAFGQLWRRVLDRKYADLAKVEARQANAVDEKREDGAAGGDSDASSNGDNGVGVGGGNEA
;
A
#
# COMPACT_ATOMS: atom_id res chain seq x y z
N MET A 1 30.79 8.59 -28.37
CA MET A 1 30.35 7.85 -27.17
C MET A 1 31.59 7.56 -26.34
N LYS A 2 31.69 8.07 -25.10
CA LYS A 2 32.75 7.66 -24.17
C LYS A 2 32.58 6.16 -23.92
N ALA A 3 33.67 5.40 -23.94
CA ALA A 3 33.66 3.98 -23.60
C ALA A 3 33.04 3.84 -22.20
N ALA A 4 31.81 3.34 -22.14
CA ALA A 4 31.14 3.03 -20.90
C ALA A 4 31.79 1.77 -20.34
N GLY A 5 32.84 1.95 -19.55
CA GLY A 5 33.41 0.88 -18.73
C GLY A 5 32.38 0.50 -17.67
N ALA A 6 31.54 -0.50 -17.96
CA ALA A 6 30.60 -1.06 -17.00
C ALA A 6 31.30 -1.77 -15.83
N LEU A 7 32.61 -2.00 -15.97
CA LEU A 7 33.50 -2.63 -15.00
C LEU A 7 34.66 -1.69 -14.71
N ASN A 8 35.28 -1.81 -13.54
CA ASN A 8 36.50 -1.09 -13.24
C ASN A 8 37.56 -1.50 -14.28
N PRO A 9 38.07 -0.57 -15.11
CA PRO A 9 39.06 -0.92 -16.12
C PRO A 9 40.32 -1.53 -15.51
N ASP A 10 40.64 -1.20 -14.26
CA ASP A 10 41.80 -1.74 -13.53
C ASP A 10 41.59 -3.19 -13.06
N ASP A 11 40.35 -3.69 -13.05
CA ASP A 11 39.99 -5.02 -12.53
C ASP A 11 39.50 -5.99 -13.62
N LEU A 12 39.54 -5.62 -14.91
CA LEU A 12 39.06 -6.47 -16.02
C LEU A 12 39.85 -7.79 -16.15
N ASP A 13 41.15 -7.75 -15.88
CA ASP A 13 42.07 -8.89 -16.02
C ASP A 13 42.46 -9.51 -14.66
N ARG A 14 41.90 -9.01 -13.55
CA ARG A 14 42.28 -9.44 -12.21
C ARG A 14 41.43 -10.64 -11.78
N PRO A 15 42.03 -11.78 -11.39
CA PRO A 15 41.26 -12.90 -10.89
C PRO A 15 40.57 -12.49 -9.57
N LEU A 16 39.26 -12.69 -9.51
CA LEU A 16 38.41 -12.42 -8.35
C LEU A 16 38.62 -13.52 -7.30
N ASN A 17 39.73 -13.43 -6.56
CA ASN A 17 40.19 -14.49 -5.65
C ASN A 17 39.63 -14.35 -4.23
N SER A 18 38.92 -13.27 -3.92
CA SER A 18 38.37 -13.02 -2.60
C SER A 18 36.94 -12.48 -2.64
N LEU A 19 36.17 -12.76 -1.57
CA LEU A 19 34.82 -12.23 -1.37
C LEU A 19 34.77 -10.70 -1.50
N ALA A 20 35.78 -10.04 -0.91
CA ALA A 20 35.87 -8.58 -0.90
C ALA A 20 36.08 -8.00 -2.32
N GLU A 21 36.86 -8.66 -3.16
CA GLU A 21 37.07 -8.24 -4.55
C GLU A 21 35.81 -8.42 -5.41
N VAL A 22 35.09 -9.54 -5.25
CA VAL A 22 33.80 -9.76 -5.93
C VAL A 22 32.80 -8.68 -5.55
N VAL A 23 32.65 -8.39 -4.25
CA VAL A 23 31.74 -7.35 -3.77
C VAL A 23 32.16 -5.98 -4.28
N ARG A 24 33.47 -5.65 -4.23
CA ARG A 24 34.00 -4.38 -4.74
C ARG A 24 33.68 -4.19 -6.21
N GLN A 25 33.87 -5.23 -7.03
CA GLN A 25 33.54 -5.19 -8.44
C GLN A 25 32.03 -5.04 -8.67
N PHE A 26 31.21 -5.74 -7.89
CA PHE A 26 29.76 -5.68 -8.02
C PHE A 26 29.16 -4.31 -7.68
N VAL A 27 29.75 -3.60 -6.71
CA VAL A 27 29.32 -2.24 -6.34
C VAL A 27 30.06 -1.14 -7.12
N TRP A 28 31.00 -1.51 -7.99
CA TRP A 28 31.77 -0.56 -8.77
C TRP A 28 30.84 0.28 -9.65
N GLY A 29 31.06 1.59 -9.67
CA GLY A 29 30.26 2.55 -10.44
C GLY A 29 28.83 2.76 -9.93
N SER A 30 28.33 1.97 -8.98
CA SER A 30 26.96 2.10 -8.47
C SER A 30 26.92 2.69 -7.04
N PRO A 31 26.61 3.99 -6.87
CA PRO A 31 26.43 4.57 -5.54
C PRO A 31 25.26 3.94 -4.77
N LYS A 32 24.19 3.52 -5.47
CA LYS A 32 23.03 2.86 -4.84
C LYS A 32 23.40 1.52 -4.23
N MET A 33 24.16 0.67 -4.93
CA MET A 33 24.57 -0.62 -4.37
C MET A 33 25.48 -0.46 -3.15
N ARG A 34 26.34 0.57 -3.14
CA ARG A 34 27.13 0.93 -1.95
C ARG A 34 26.24 1.36 -0.78
N CYS A 35 25.21 2.17 -1.02
CA CYS A 35 24.26 2.57 0.01
C CYS A 35 23.46 1.36 0.55
N ILE A 36 23.02 0.45 -0.32
CA ILE A 36 22.35 -0.79 0.08
C ILE A 36 23.22 -1.60 1.03
N LEU A 37 24.50 -1.83 0.68
CA LEU A 37 25.43 -2.54 1.55
C LEU A 37 25.65 -1.83 2.90
N TYR A 38 25.72 -0.50 2.88
CA TYR A 38 25.82 0.29 4.11
C TYR A 38 24.61 0.07 5.03
N HIS A 39 23.38 0.12 4.51
CA HIS A 39 22.17 -0.13 5.31
C HIS A 39 22.09 -1.57 5.83
N ILE A 40 22.45 -2.53 5.00
CA ILE A 40 22.58 -3.93 5.41
C ILE A 40 23.56 -4.08 6.58
N GLN A 41 24.72 -3.44 6.49
CA GLN A 41 25.74 -3.47 7.53
C GLN A 41 25.25 -2.81 8.82
N LEU A 42 24.60 -1.64 8.72
CA LEU A 42 24.04 -0.94 9.88
C LEU A 42 23.06 -1.82 10.66
N ILE A 43 22.05 -2.37 9.98
CA ILE A 43 21.05 -3.24 10.62
C ILE A 43 21.70 -4.51 11.17
N SER A 44 22.68 -5.08 10.48
CA SER A 44 23.41 -6.25 10.97
C SER A 44 24.19 -5.94 12.25
N LEU A 45 24.80 -4.76 12.36
CA LEU A 45 25.52 -4.33 13.57
C LEU A 45 24.56 -4.02 14.72
N GLU A 46 23.43 -3.39 14.44
CA GLU A 46 22.38 -3.15 15.43
C GLU A 46 21.81 -4.45 15.99
N ASN A 47 21.54 -5.43 15.12
CA ASN A 47 21.03 -6.75 15.51
C ASN A 47 22.02 -7.56 16.36
N ARG A 48 23.33 -7.26 16.30
CA ARG A 48 24.32 -7.87 17.20
C ARG A 48 24.32 -7.26 18.59
N ARG A 49 23.87 -6.01 18.72
CA ARG A 49 23.88 -5.23 19.97
C ARG A 49 22.55 -5.23 20.69
N SER A 50 21.46 -5.47 19.96
CA SER A 50 20.09 -5.43 20.47
C SER A 50 19.48 -6.82 20.57
N THR A 51 18.60 -7.03 21.54
CA THR A 51 17.77 -8.23 21.65
C THR A 51 16.63 -8.24 20.62
N THR A 52 16.35 -7.10 19.99
CA THR A 52 15.29 -6.98 18.98
C THR A 52 15.88 -6.98 17.58
N HIS A 53 15.55 -8.01 16.80
CA HIS A 53 15.93 -8.10 15.40
C HIS A 53 15.15 -7.08 14.55
N ARG A 54 15.85 -6.09 14.02
CA ARG A 54 15.38 -5.15 13.01
C ARG A 54 15.57 -5.74 11.61
N LYS A 55 14.64 -5.47 10.71
CA LYS A 55 14.64 -6.00 9.34
C LYS A 55 14.50 -4.91 8.29
N LEU A 56 14.98 -5.21 7.09
CA LEU A 56 14.95 -4.30 5.94
C LEU A 56 13.89 -4.73 4.94
N PHE A 57 13.19 -3.76 4.36
CA PHE A 57 12.31 -3.98 3.21
C PHE A 57 12.79 -3.15 2.02
N PHE A 58 13.22 -3.81 0.95
CA PHE A 58 13.66 -3.14 -0.26
C PHE A 58 12.54 -3.11 -1.30
N LEU A 59 12.29 -1.91 -1.81
CA LEU A 59 11.37 -1.67 -2.90
C LEU A 59 12.15 -1.29 -4.15
N LEU A 60 11.93 -2.06 -5.21
CA LEU A 60 12.62 -1.91 -6.49
C LEU A 60 11.59 -1.69 -7.61
N HIS A 61 12.05 -1.06 -8.69
CA HIS A 61 11.20 -0.84 -9.85
C HIS A 61 11.34 -1.98 -10.85
N THR A 62 12.57 -2.41 -11.09
CA THR A 62 12.90 -3.43 -12.09
C THR A 62 13.16 -4.79 -11.44
N PRO A 63 12.59 -5.89 -11.98
CA PRO A 63 12.88 -7.24 -11.49
C PRO A 63 14.37 -7.58 -11.57
N ARG A 64 15.06 -7.08 -12.60
CA ARG A 64 16.49 -7.35 -12.78
C ARG A 64 17.35 -6.78 -11.65
N SER A 65 17.09 -5.55 -11.21
CA SER A 65 17.78 -4.98 -10.06
C SER A 65 17.46 -5.75 -8.78
N ALA A 66 16.23 -6.25 -8.64
CA ALA A 66 15.83 -7.06 -7.49
C ALA A 66 16.61 -8.38 -7.43
N GLU A 67 16.72 -9.10 -8.56
CA GLU A 67 17.57 -10.30 -8.67
C GLU A 67 19.04 -10.02 -8.35
N MET A 68 19.58 -8.88 -8.83
CA MET A 68 20.96 -8.49 -8.54
C MET A 68 21.17 -8.23 -7.05
N CYS A 69 20.22 -7.55 -6.39
CA CYS A 69 20.27 -7.32 -4.95
C CYS A 69 20.14 -8.63 -4.17
N LEU A 70 19.26 -9.54 -4.60
CA LEU A 70 19.10 -10.86 -3.99
C LEU A 70 20.42 -11.64 -4.05
N LYS A 71 21.03 -11.75 -5.23
CA LYS A 71 22.31 -12.46 -5.42
C LYS A 71 23.42 -11.88 -4.56
N LEU A 72 23.50 -10.55 -4.44
CA LEU A 72 24.47 -9.90 -3.56
C LEU A 72 24.22 -10.24 -2.09
N ALA A 73 22.96 -10.20 -1.64
CA ALA A 73 22.62 -10.53 -0.26
C ALA A 73 22.92 -12.02 0.05
N GLU A 74 22.55 -12.93 -0.85
CA GLU A 74 22.86 -14.36 -0.73
C GLU A 74 24.37 -14.63 -0.72
N TYR A 75 25.14 -13.94 -1.58
CA TYR A 75 26.60 -14.03 -1.61
C TYR A 75 27.25 -13.58 -0.29
N LEU A 76 26.62 -12.63 0.40
CA LEU A 76 27.01 -12.17 1.74
C LEU A 76 26.46 -13.04 2.88
N ALA A 77 25.86 -14.18 2.56
CA ALA A 77 25.18 -15.08 3.49
C ALA A 77 24.05 -14.39 4.29
N ILE A 78 23.40 -13.39 3.69
CA ILE A 78 22.25 -12.71 4.27
C ILE A 78 20.98 -13.30 3.68
N ARG A 79 20.25 -13.99 4.54
CA ARG A 79 18.97 -14.60 4.23
C ARG A 79 17.94 -13.52 3.88
N THR A 80 17.47 -13.64 2.65
CA THR A 80 16.67 -12.64 1.96
C THR A 80 15.52 -13.35 1.27
N ILE A 81 14.35 -12.71 1.26
CA ILE A 81 13.22 -13.15 0.43
C ILE A 81 13.03 -12.12 -0.68
N LEU A 82 12.99 -12.57 -1.93
CA LEU A 82 12.46 -11.81 -3.04
C LEU A 82 11.04 -12.31 -3.35
N LEU A 83 10.05 -11.42 -3.25
CA LEU A 83 8.71 -11.71 -3.74
C LEU A 83 8.75 -11.68 -5.27
N ASP A 84 8.34 -12.78 -5.90
CA ASP A 84 8.36 -12.95 -7.35
C ASP A 84 6.93 -12.94 -7.93
N PRO A 85 6.72 -12.38 -9.14
CA PRO A 85 5.42 -12.44 -9.83
C PRO A 85 4.89 -13.85 -10.11
N SER A 86 5.78 -14.83 -10.23
CA SER A 86 5.42 -16.24 -10.43
C SER A 86 4.85 -16.91 -9.18
N MET A 87 5.09 -16.35 -7.99
CA MET A 87 4.52 -16.87 -6.74
C MET A 87 3.00 -16.71 -6.74
N THR A 88 2.31 -17.68 -6.17
CA THR A 88 0.88 -17.54 -5.83
C THR A 88 0.71 -16.53 -4.69
N SER A 89 -0.51 -16.03 -4.49
CA SER A 89 -0.80 -15.14 -3.36
C SER A 89 -0.53 -15.79 -2.01
N ASP A 90 -0.84 -17.09 -1.86
CA ASP A 90 -0.62 -17.84 -0.62
C ASP A 90 0.87 -18.02 -0.32
N GLU A 91 1.70 -18.25 -1.33
CA GLU A 91 3.16 -18.33 -1.16
C GLU A 91 3.75 -16.99 -0.74
N ARG A 92 3.33 -15.89 -1.40
CA ARG A 92 3.74 -14.54 -0.99
C ARG A 92 3.36 -14.27 0.46
N LEU A 93 2.15 -14.64 0.87
CA LEU A 93 1.68 -14.47 2.25
C LEU A 93 2.53 -15.28 3.24
N LYS A 94 2.86 -16.54 2.93
CA LYS A 94 3.75 -17.36 3.77
C LYS A 94 5.12 -16.70 3.95
N HIS A 95 5.67 -16.14 2.88
CA HIS A 95 6.96 -15.44 2.91
C HIS A 95 6.92 -14.14 3.72
N ILE A 96 5.87 -13.32 3.55
CA ILE A 96 5.69 -12.09 4.31
C ILE A 96 5.47 -12.40 5.80
N HIS A 97 4.64 -13.41 6.11
CA HIS A 97 4.44 -13.87 7.48
C HIS A 97 5.75 -14.35 8.10
N ALA A 98 6.55 -15.17 7.39
CA ALA A 98 7.86 -15.58 7.87
C ALA A 98 8.80 -14.38 8.12
N PHE A 99 8.77 -13.37 7.24
CA PHE A 99 9.49 -12.12 7.46
C PHE A 99 9.00 -11.38 8.70
N ASP A 100 7.71 -11.40 9.03
CA ASP A 100 7.20 -10.64 10.17
C ASP A 100 7.33 -11.37 11.52
N THR A 101 7.22 -12.71 11.54
CA THR A 101 7.19 -13.49 12.78
C THR A 101 8.54 -14.07 13.19
N CYS A 102 9.39 -14.43 12.22
CA CYS A 102 10.66 -15.10 12.50
C CYS A 102 11.80 -14.09 12.68
N ASN A 103 12.96 -14.49 13.21
CA ASN A 103 14.16 -13.62 13.19
C ASN A 103 14.81 -13.59 11.79
N ASP A 104 14.63 -14.68 11.05
CA ASP A 104 15.13 -14.92 9.69
C ASP A 104 13.94 -15.12 8.74
N PRO A 105 13.86 -14.51 7.54
CA PRO A 105 14.85 -13.67 6.83
C PRO A 105 15.09 -12.29 7.46
N ALA A 106 16.25 -11.69 7.17
CA ALA A 106 16.58 -10.32 7.58
C ALA A 106 16.12 -9.25 6.58
N ILE A 107 15.95 -9.63 5.31
CA ILE A 107 15.58 -8.72 4.22
C ILE A 107 14.38 -9.29 3.45
N LEU A 108 13.38 -8.44 3.21
CA LEU A 108 12.33 -8.65 2.22
C LEU A 108 12.62 -7.75 1.02
N MET A 109 12.42 -8.24 -0.19
CA MET A 109 12.56 -7.48 -1.43
C MET A 109 11.30 -7.66 -2.27
N ALA A 110 10.82 -6.58 -2.87
CA ALA A 110 9.69 -6.65 -3.80
C ALA A 110 9.80 -5.58 -4.89
N THR A 111 9.14 -5.84 -6.02
CA THR A 111 8.97 -4.84 -7.08
C THR A 111 7.62 -4.13 -6.96
N PHE A 112 7.56 -2.85 -7.36
CA PHE A 112 6.30 -2.09 -7.37
C PHE A 112 5.21 -2.66 -8.28
N SER A 113 5.58 -3.49 -9.25
CA SER A 113 4.64 -4.20 -10.12
C SER A 113 3.85 -5.28 -9.38
N LEU A 114 4.38 -5.77 -8.26
CA LEU A 114 3.68 -6.74 -7.42
C LEU A 114 2.61 -6.02 -6.63
N ASN A 115 1.38 -6.49 -6.78
CA ASN A 115 0.32 -6.01 -5.93
C ASN A 115 0.42 -6.69 -4.56
N ILE A 116 1.15 -6.10 -3.62
CA ILE A 116 1.24 -6.59 -2.22
C ILE A 116 0.05 -6.05 -1.40
N ALA A 117 -1.08 -5.75 -2.05
CA ALA A 117 -2.11 -4.89 -1.50
C ALA A 117 -2.85 -5.42 -0.26
N ASP A 118 -2.67 -6.69 0.10
CA ASP A 118 -3.41 -7.34 1.18
C ASP A 118 -2.51 -7.84 2.32
N HIS A 119 -1.23 -7.45 2.35
CA HIS A 119 -0.28 -8.03 3.31
C HIS A 119 0.50 -6.94 4.04
N ASP A 120 0.39 -6.93 5.38
CA ASP A 120 1.12 -6.00 6.24
C ASP A 120 2.43 -6.65 6.71
N ALA A 121 3.52 -5.87 6.71
CA ALA A 121 4.86 -6.28 7.15
C ALA A 121 5.32 -5.35 8.27
N GLN A 122 4.52 -5.32 9.34
CA GLN A 122 4.44 -4.17 10.26
C GLN A 122 5.08 -4.41 11.63
N HIS A 123 5.35 -5.65 12.04
CA HIS A 123 5.82 -5.93 13.40
C HIS A 123 7.34 -5.88 13.55
N ARG A 124 8.09 -6.22 12.50
CA ARG A 124 9.57 -6.30 12.56
C ARG A 124 10.32 -5.51 11.50
N CYS A 125 9.62 -4.94 10.52
CA CYS A 125 10.27 -4.06 9.56
C CYS A 125 10.69 -2.77 10.25
N ALA A 126 11.98 -2.47 10.17
CA ALA A 126 12.56 -1.27 10.75
C ALA A 126 12.74 -0.19 9.69
N ASP A 127 13.35 -0.54 8.56
CA ASP A 127 13.64 0.46 7.54
C ASP A 127 13.13 -0.04 6.19
N VAL A 128 12.46 0.84 5.46
CA VAL A 128 12.04 0.61 4.08
C VAL A 128 12.98 1.39 3.18
N VAL A 129 13.73 0.70 2.33
CA VAL A 129 14.67 1.31 1.38
C VAL A 129 14.07 1.23 -0.02
N ILE A 130 13.65 2.38 -0.54
CA ILE A 130 13.24 2.55 -1.94
C ILE A 130 14.52 2.68 -2.76
N VAL A 131 14.98 1.56 -3.32
CA VAL A 131 16.23 1.49 -4.09
C VAL A 131 16.07 2.16 -5.45
N GLU A 132 14.95 1.88 -6.12
CA GLU A 132 14.59 2.48 -7.39
C GLU A 132 13.22 3.14 -7.22
N PRO A 133 13.08 4.47 -7.44
CA PRO A 133 11.79 5.12 -7.26
C PRO A 133 10.74 4.61 -8.25
N ALA A 134 9.48 4.56 -7.82
CA ALA A 134 8.36 4.23 -8.70
C ALA A 134 8.06 5.40 -9.66
N PHE A 135 7.10 5.24 -10.59
CA PHE A 135 6.71 6.33 -11.50
C PHE A 135 5.81 7.42 -10.85
N ASN A 136 5.40 7.22 -9.60
CA ASN A 136 4.56 8.15 -8.85
C ASN A 136 4.61 7.84 -7.33
N TYR A 137 4.42 8.88 -6.50
CA TYR A 137 4.50 8.74 -5.05
C TYR A 137 3.36 7.91 -4.44
N ALA A 138 2.19 7.85 -5.09
CA ALA A 138 1.07 7.06 -4.58
C ALA A 138 1.40 5.56 -4.57
N THR A 139 2.08 5.08 -5.62
CA THR A 139 2.61 3.71 -5.69
C THR A 139 3.63 3.47 -4.58
N GLU A 140 4.60 4.37 -4.38
CA GLU A 140 5.58 4.21 -3.30
C GLU A 140 4.89 4.17 -1.92
N HIS A 141 3.98 5.12 -1.68
CA HIS A 141 3.23 5.24 -0.44
C HIS A 141 2.42 3.99 -0.15
N LYS A 142 1.72 3.45 -1.15
CA LYS A 142 0.95 2.21 -1.02
C LYS A 142 1.80 1.03 -0.56
N GLU A 143 3.04 0.93 -1.04
CA GLU A 143 3.93 -0.18 -0.70
C GLU A 143 4.65 0.01 0.64
N TYR A 144 5.18 1.20 0.95
CA TYR A 144 5.83 1.39 2.27
C TYR A 144 4.84 1.55 3.43
N ALA A 145 3.58 1.94 3.16
CA ALA A 145 2.50 1.96 4.16
C ALA A 145 2.14 0.56 4.67
N ARG A 146 2.68 -0.51 4.06
CA ARG A 146 2.61 -1.89 4.59
C ARG A 146 3.46 -2.10 5.82
N CYS A 147 4.50 -1.29 5.99
CA CYS A 147 5.40 -1.32 7.15
C CYS A 147 5.05 -0.20 8.15
N TYR A 148 4.61 0.95 7.65
CA TYR A 148 4.14 2.06 8.48
C TYR A 148 2.63 1.96 8.74
N ARG A 149 2.25 1.20 9.78
CA ARG A 149 0.86 0.93 10.18
C ARG A 149 0.58 1.32 11.63
N ILE A 150 -0.71 1.42 11.97
CA ILE A 150 -1.21 1.84 13.29
C ILE A 150 -0.65 0.99 14.44
N VAL A 151 -0.40 -0.30 14.19
CA VAL A 151 0.06 -1.25 15.22
C VAL A 151 1.58 -1.18 15.45
N GLN A 152 2.30 -0.42 14.60
CA GLN A 152 3.74 -0.34 14.68
C GLN A 152 4.17 0.50 15.89
N THR A 153 4.99 -0.10 16.77
CA THR A 153 5.41 0.52 18.04
C THR A 153 6.77 1.20 17.94
N LYS A 154 7.56 0.85 16.92
CA LYS A 154 8.90 1.39 16.67
C LYS A 154 8.87 2.36 15.50
N ALA A 155 9.78 3.33 15.52
CA ALA A 155 9.98 4.20 14.36
C ALA A 155 10.35 3.34 13.13
N VAL A 156 9.74 3.67 11.99
CA VAL A 156 10.06 3.07 10.70
C VAL A 156 10.65 4.15 9.81
N ASP A 157 11.88 3.96 9.36
CA ASP A 157 12.57 4.90 8.48
C ASP A 157 12.28 4.57 7.03
N ILE A 158 11.77 5.55 6.27
CA ILE A 158 11.55 5.42 4.83
C ILE A 158 12.69 6.13 4.10
N ILE A 159 13.61 5.34 3.56
CA ILE A 159 14.84 5.81 2.92
C ILE A 159 14.67 5.69 1.42
N ARG A 160 14.82 6.80 0.70
CA ARG A 160 14.69 6.83 -0.76
C ARG A 160 16.01 7.15 -1.41
N LEU A 161 16.53 6.21 -2.20
CA LEU A 161 17.81 6.36 -2.87
C LEU A 161 17.63 7.14 -4.18
N PHE A 162 18.32 8.27 -4.24
CA PHE A 162 18.32 9.19 -5.36
C PHE A 162 19.76 9.42 -5.84
N VAL A 163 19.95 9.60 -7.14
CA VAL A 163 21.25 9.90 -7.74
C VAL A 163 21.14 11.23 -8.48
N GLU A 164 21.86 12.22 -7.98
CA GLU A 164 22.00 13.55 -8.58
C GLU A 164 22.65 13.48 -9.96
N ASP A 165 22.39 14.50 -10.79
CA ASP A 165 22.90 14.60 -12.17
C ASP A 165 22.50 13.42 -13.08
N THR A 166 21.32 12.81 -12.83
CA THR A 166 20.78 11.72 -13.66
C THR A 166 19.34 11.97 -14.09
N TYR A 167 18.80 11.09 -14.92
CA TYR A 167 17.37 11.15 -15.30
C TYR A 167 16.43 11.09 -14.09
N GLN A 168 16.89 10.60 -12.93
CA GLN A 168 16.08 10.52 -11.72
C GLN A 168 15.62 11.91 -11.27
N GLU A 169 16.40 12.98 -11.50
CA GLU A 169 15.98 14.35 -11.13
C GLU A 169 14.72 14.78 -11.89
N VAL A 170 14.67 14.45 -13.19
CA VAL A 170 13.51 14.72 -14.05
C VAL A 170 12.32 13.87 -13.61
N GLN A 171 12.56 12.59 -13.29
CA GLN A 171 11.53 11.71 -12.75
C GLN A 171 10.94 12.28 -11.45
N GLU A 172 11.77 12.71 -10.50
CA GLU A 172 11.35 13.34 -9.25
C GLU A 172 10.52 14.60 -9.49
N PHE A 173 10.97 15.47 -10.39
CA PHE A 173 10.23 16.65 -10.76
C PHE A 173 8.81 16.32 -11.22
N HIS A 174 8.66 15.32 -12.10
CA HIS A 174 7.32 14.89 -12.56
C HIS A 174 6.50 14.19 -11.48
N MET A 175 7.15 13.41 -10.62
CA MET A 175 6.49 12.76 -9.49
C MET A 175 5.91 13.77 -8.52
N THR A 176 6.58 14.89 -8.26
CA THR A 176 6.09 15.97 -7.39
C THR A 176 4.96 16.77 -8.02
N GLN A 177 4.87 16.86 -9.36
CA GLN A 177 3.76 17.55 -10.02
C GLN A 177 2.42 16.82 -9.83
N LYS A 178 2.42 15.48 -9.84
CA LYS A 178 1.18 14.67 -9.76
C LYS A 178 0.37 14.91 -8.47
N PRO A 179 0.97 14.93 -7.26
CA PRO A 179 0.27 15.21 -6.02
C PRO A 179 0.20 16.70 -5.67
N LYS A 180 0.63 17.65 -6.54
CA LYS A 180 0.61 19.09 -6.20
C LYS A 180 -0.74 19.56 -5.71
N THR A 181 -1.83 19.12 -6.33
CA THR A 181 -3.20 19.46 -5.93
C THR A 181 -3.56 18.89 -4.57
N LEU A 182 -3.13 17.66 -4.28
CA LEU A 182 -3.30 17.01 -2.98
C LEU A 182 -2.55 17.77 -1.88
N PHE A 183 -1.28 18.13 -2.13
CA PHE A 183 -0.48 18.90 -1.19
C PHE A 183 -1.01 20.32 -0.99
N ALA A 184 -1.49 20.98 -2.05
CA ALA A 184 -2.14 22.29 -1.96
C ALA A 184 -3.38 22.21 -1.04
N ALA A 185 -4.24 21.20 -1.25
CA ALA A 185 -5.40 20.97 -0.39
C ALA A 185 -4.99 20.68 1.07
N PHE A 186 -3.96 19.86 1.30
CA PHE A 186 -3.46 19.61 2.66
C PHE A 186 -2.90 20.87 3.35
N MET A 187 -2.22 21.73 2.60
CA MET A 187 -1.69 22.99 3.12
C MET A 187 -2.80 23.99 3.43
N GLU A 188 -3.85 24.04 2.62
CA GLU A 188 -5.07 24.82 2.91
C GLU A 188 -5.75 24.33 4.18
N ILE A 189 -5.96 23.01 4.33
CA ILE A 189 -6.52 22.42 5.55
C ILE A 189 -5.65 22.77 6.76
N LYS A 190 -4.33 22.62 6.68
CA LYS A 190 -3.41 22.99 7.78
C LYS A 190 -3.50 24.48 8.13
N LYS A 191 -3.70 25.34 7.14
CA LYS A 191 -3.83 26.80 7.34
C LYS A 191 -5.14 27.12 8.05
N GLU A 192 -6.26 26.58 7.57
CA GLU A 192 -7.59 26.72 8.20
C GLU A 192 -7.56 26.24 9.64
N VAL A 193 -6.93 25.09 9.89
CA VAL A 193 -6.74 24.53 11.23
C VAL A 193 -5.96 25.45 12.14
N ARG A 194 -4.89 26.08 11.62
CA ARG A 194 -4.07 27.01 12.40
C ARG A 194 -4.81 28.31 12.70
N GLU A 195 -5.65 28.76 11.78
CA GLU A 195 -6.52 29.92 11.95
C GLU A 195 -7.66 29.65 12.94
N GLU A 196 -8.26 28.47 12.89
CA GLU A 196 -9.29 28.04 13.84
C GLU A 196 -8.71 27.83 15.25
N ALA A 197 -7.53 27.21 15.37
CA ALA A 197 -6.81 27.11 16.64
C ALA A 197 -6.47 28.49 17.24
N ARG A 198 -6.21 29.50 16.41
CA ARG A 198 -6.04 30.89 16.84
C ARG A 198 -7.35 31.55 17.28
N ARG A 199 -8.49 31.21 16.65
CA ARG A 199 -9.80 31.75 16.99
C ARG A 199 -10.36 31.18 18.29
N VAL A 200 -10.25 29.86 18.47
CA VAL A 200 -10.91 29.14 19.59
C VAL A 200 -10.03 29.14 20.86
N GLY A 201 -8.75 29.51 20.76
CA GLY A 201 -7.84 29.61 21.91
C GLY A 201 -7.44 28.25 22.51
N THR A 202 -7.96 27.15 21.98
CA THR A 202 -7.57 25.78 22.34
C THR A 202 -6.89 25.10 21.16
N LEU A 203 -5.68 24.60 21.40
CA LEU A 203 -4.94 23.74 20.49
C LEU A 203 -5.65 22.39 20.38
N ARG A 204 -6.49 22.21 19.36
CA ARG A 204 -6.90 20.86 18.92
C ARG A 204 -5.66 20.08 18.51
N THR A 205 -5.62 18.80 18.85
CA THR A 205 -4.48 17.93 18.50
C THR A 205 -4.54 17.58 17.00
N SER A 206 -3.37 17.43 16.36
CA SER A 206 -3.27 17.11 14.93
C SER A 206 -4.14 15.92 14.51
N ASP A 207 -4.35 14.96 15.41
CA ASP A 207 -5.16 13.77 15.19
C ASP A 207 -6.67 14.06 15.13
N GLU A 208 -7.20 14.94 16.00
CA GLU A 208 -8.62 15.37 15.97
C GLU A 208 -8.96 16.07 14.66
N ILE A 209 -8.00 16.81 14.14
CA ILE A 209 -8.11 17.59 12.91
C ILE A 209 -8.09 16.69 11.65
N VAL A 210 -7.17 15.72 11.60
CA VAL A 210 -7.12 14.75 10.50
C VAL A 210 -8.40 13.91 10.49
N ARG A 211 -8.94 13.59 11.67
CA ARG A 211 -10.21 12.86 11.82
C ARG A 211 -11.42 13.64 11.30
N ASP A 212 -11.47 14.95 11.51
CA ASP A 212 -12.52 15.82 10.95
C ASP A 212 -12.36 16.01 9.43
N ALA A 213 -11.14 16.21 8.94
CA ALA A 213 -10.85 16.41 7.51
C ALA A 213 -11.17 15.15 6.67
N PHE A 214 -10.76 13.97 7.12
CA PHE A 214 -11.12 12.70 6.47
C PHE A 214 -12.56 12.27 6.79
N GLY A 215 -13.11 12.67 7.95
CA GLY A 215 -14.51 12.45 8.32
C GLY A 215 -15.50 13.20 7.43
N GLN A 216 -15.14 14.36 6.87
CA GLN A 216 -15.95 15.04 5.85
C GLN A 216 -15.92 14.33 4.50
N LEU A 217 -14.78 13.73 4.11
CA LEU A 217 -14.70 12.90 2.90
C LEU A 217 -15.54 11.62 3.05
N TRP A 218 -15.50 10.98 4.23
CA TRP A 218 -16.32 9.82 4.56
C TRP A 218 -17.81 10.15 4.62
N ARG A 219 -18.19 11.33 5.17
CA ARG A 219 -19.56 11.85 5.13
C ARG A 219 -20.04 12.07 3.70
N ARG A 220 -19.25 12.71 2.82
CA ARG A 220 -19.64 12.89 1.39
C ARG A 220 -19.79 11.57 0.62
N VAL A 221 -19.01 10.55 0.96
CA VAL A 221 -19.12 9.20 0.36
C VAL A 221 -20.36 8.47 0.90
N LEU A 222 -20.65 8.58 2.20
CA LEU A 222 -21.88 8.05 2.80
C LEU A 222 -23.12 8.77 2.28
N ASP A 223 -23.10 10.10 2.19
CA ASP A 223 -24.21 10.91 1.66
C ASP A 223 -24.49 10.57 0.18
N ARG A 224 -23.46 10.28 -0.62
CA ARG A 224 -23.64 9.73 -1.97
C ARG A 224 -24.27 8.33 -1.96
N LYS A 225 -23.79 7.43 -1.10
CA LYS A 225 -24.39 6.09 -0.95
C LYS A 225 -25.85 6.16 -0.51
N TYR A 226 -26.19 7.02 0.45
CA TYR A 226 -27.57 7.20 0.91
C TYR A 226 -28.45 7.90 -0.13
N ALA A 227 -27.91 8.86 -0.88
CA ALA A 227 -28.63 9.47 -2.00
C ALA A 227 -28.88 8.48 -3.16
N ASP A 228 -27.94 7.56 -3.40
CA ASP A 228 -28.11 6.53 -4.42
C ASP A 228 -29.07 5.41 -3.96
N LEU A 229 -29.06 5.05 -2.67
CA LEU A 229 -30.07 4.16 -2.08
C LEU A 229 -31.47 4.78 -2.14
N ALA A 230 -31.62 6.06 -1.80
CA ALA A 230 -32.90 6.78 -1.90
C ALA A 230 -33.43 6.87 -3.35
N LYS A 231 -32.54 6.98 -4.35
CA LYS A 231 -32.94 6.92 -5.77
C LYS A 231 -33.38 5.53 -6.20
N VAL A 232 -32.77 4.48 -5.65
CA VAL A 232 -33.18 3.10 -5.91
C VAL A 232 -34.55 2.83 -5.30
N GLU A 233 -34.77 3.28 -4.06
CA GLU A 233 -36.08 3.18 -3.38
C GLU A 233 -37.16 3.97 -4.10
N ALA A 234 -36.88 5.19 -4.56
CA ALA A 234 -37.82 6.00 -5.35
C ALA A 234 -38.16 5.34 -6.70
N ARG A 235 -37.18 4.70 -7.36
CA ARG A 235 -37.42 3.94 -8.59
C ARG A 235 -38.26 2.68 -8.34
N GLN A 236 -38.06 2.02 -7.21
CA GLN A 236 -38.87 0.85 -6.83
C GLN A 236 -40.31 1.25 -6.47
N ALA A 237 -40.50 2.39 -5.79
CA ALA A 237 -41.83 2.92 -5.48
C ALA A 237 -42.60 3.29 -6.76
N ASN A 238 -41.95 4.00 -7.70
CA ASN A 238 -42.59 4.36 -8.97
C ASN A 238 -42.93 3.13 -9.84
N ALA A 239 -42.08 2.09 -9.82
CA ALA A 239 -42.35 0.84 -10.54
C ALA A 239 -43.50 0.00 -9.92
N VAL A 240 -43.82 0.23 -8.64
CA VAL A 240 -44.98 -0.38 -7.98
C VAL A 240 -46.26 0.36 -8.33
N ASP A 241 -46.21 1.70 -8.47
CA ASP A 241 -47.36 2.50 -8.88
C ASP A 241 -47.69 2.33 -10.38
N GLU A 242 -46.71 2.21 -11.28
CA GLU A 242 -46.96 1.88 -12.70
C GLU A 242 -47.66 0.51 -12.86
N LYS A 243 -47.28 -0.50 -12.05
CA LYS A 243 -47.98 -1.79 -12.02
C LYS A 243 -49.39 -1.71 -11.42
N ARG A 244 -49.69 -0.66 -10.66
CA ARG A 244 -51.00 -0.43 -10.05
C ARG A 244 -51.95 0.29 -11.02
N GLU A 245 -51.42 1.17 -11.87
CA GLU A 245 -52.18 1.84 -12.93
C GLU A 245 -52.50 0.91 -14.10
N ASP A 246 -51.59 0.00 -14.49
CA ASP A 246 -51.89 -1.04 -15.47
C ASP A 246 -52.92 -2.08 -14.99
N GLY A 247 -53.13 -2.18 -13.66
CA GLY A 247 -54.18 -3.00 -13.05
C GLY A 247 -55.55 -2.32 -12.94
N ALA A 248 -55.64 -1.00 -13.19
CA ALA A 248 -56.87 -0.21 -13.00
C ALA A 248 -57.65 0.04 -14.30
N ALA A 249 -57.12 -0.35 -15.47
CA ALA A 249 -57.78 -0.23 -16.78
C ALA A 249 -58.50 -1.53 -17.21
N GLY A 250 -59.24 -2.17 -16.29
CA GLY A 250 -59.95 -3.42 -16.55
C GLY A 250 -61.14 -3.68 -15.59
N GLY A 251 -62.10 -2.76 -15.54
CA GLY A 251 -63.52 -3.07 -15.23
C GLY A 251 -64.32 -2.85 -16.52
N ASP A 252 -65.37 -3.58 -16.90
CA ASP A 252 -66.33 -4.43 -16.21
C ASP A 252 -66.90 -5.47 -17.20
N SER A 253 -67.27 -6.65 -16.71
CA SER A 253 -68.45 -7.46 -17.10
C SER A 253 -68.32 -8.80 -16.36
N ASP A 254 -69.34 -9.47 -15.85
CA ASP A 254 -70.76 -9.20 -15.71
C ASP A 254 -71.26 -10.18 -14.64
N ALA A 255 -72.37 -9.83 -14.01
CA ALA A 255 -73.43 -10.72 -13.54
C ALA A 255 -73.13 -12.10 -12.90
N SER A 256 -73.60 -12.19 -11.65
CA SER A 256 -74.55 -13.20 -11.18
C SER A 256 -74.06 -14.47 -10.45
N SER A 257 -74.61 -14.57 -9.23
CA SER A 257 -75.30 -15.74 -8.66
C SER A 257 -74.52 -16.79 -7.86
N ASN A 258 -75.08 -16.98 -6.66
CA ASN A 258 -75.34 -18.24 -5.96
C ASN A 258 -74.26 -18.94 -5.13
N GLY A 259 -74.74 -19.37 -3.94
CA GLY A 259 -74.27 -20.55 -3.21
C GLY A 259 -73.28 -20.20 -2.10
N ASP A 260 -73.70 -19.99 -0.84
CA ASP A 260 -74.21 -20.97 0.11
C ASP A 260 -73.14 -21.95 0.68
N ASN A 261 -73.10 -21.97 2.02
CA ASN A 261 -72.56 -22.96 2.96
C ASN A 261 -71.07 -23.10 3.35
N GLY A 262 -70.89 -23.20 4.68
CA GLY A 262 -69.87 -24.00 5.38
C GLY A 262 -68.81 -23.17 6.10
N VAL A 263 -68.89 -22.85 7.40
CA VAL A 263 -68.73 -23.68 8.62
C VAL A 263 -67.40 -24.44 8.72
N GLY A 264 -66.64 -24.10 9.78
CA GLY A 264 -65.46 -24.81 10.33
C GLY A 264 -64.45 -23.78 10.84
N VAL A 265 -64.35 -23.37 12.12
CA VAL A 265 -64.15 -24.10 13.39
C VAL A 265 -62.91 -25.01 13.39
N GLY A 266 -61.95 -24.64 14.26
CA GLY A 266 -60.76 -25.41 14.67
C GLY A 266 -59.51 -24.55 14.54
N GLY A 267 -58.78 -24.14 15.59
CA GLY A 267 -58.57 -24.75 16.90
C GLY A 267 -57.11 -25.22 17.01
N GLY A 268 -56.45 -24.97 18.15
CA GLY A 268 -55.14 -25.55 18.50
C GLY A 268 -53.96 -24.62 18.16
N ASN A 269 -53.28 -23.92 19.08
CA ASN A 269 -52.68 -24.25 20.38
C ASN A 269 -51.25 -24.84 20.24
N GLU A 270 -50.37 -24.23 21.05
CA GLU A 270 -49.16 -24.78 21.67
C GLU A 270 -47.81 -24.91 20.93
N ALA A 271 -46.83 -24.35 21.66
CA ALA A 271 -45.48 -24.86 21.98
C ALA A 271 -44.39 -24.82 20.91
#